data_AF-A0AAD9KET2-F1
#
_entry.id   AF-A0AAD9KET2-F1
#
_cell.length_a   1.000
_cell.length_b   1.000
_cell.length_c   1.000
_cell.angle_alpha   90.00
_cell.angle_beta   90.00
_cell.angle_gamma   90.00
#
_symmetry.space_group_name_H-M   'P 1'
#
loop_
_entity.id
_entity.type
_entity.pdbx_description
1 polymer ?
#
loop_
_entity_poly.entity_id
_entity_poly.type
_entity_poly.pdbx_seq_one_letter_code
_entity_poly.pdbx_strand_id
1 'polypeptide(L)'
;MDKDDFQKIFKQFLEREKHKPDCVLDKDDINELLIDDSEIIDESPRPDIYGYPSRPLHREISSILHIWMITGQCPLLNLPKYDLLDEQEYAENRLETISSITPMLSSLQSLWSVWSEDERKYTLRNLIKLLEKRGLLDLLGIRKTVGTYDLWPPPRRVLERTFKEKHKPMTDSILTVGARALAKHCHRDETSSWWGECTGRYGIRWTCDGMQFRGFLEPQMIDGHAVGWRH
;
A
#
# COMPACT_ATOMS: atom_id res chain seq x y z
N MET A 1 -16.28 19.09 -8.09
CA MET A 1 -15.44 19.07 -6.87
C MET A 1 -13.99 19.08 -7.31
N ASP A 2 -13.25 20.11 -6.89
CA ASP A 2 -11.82 20.23 -7.20
C ASP A 2 -10.98 19.18 -6.43
N LYS A 3 -9.94 18.65 -7.08
CA LYS A 3 -9.09 17.60 -6.49
C LYS A 3 -8.26 18.14 -5.32
N ASP A 4 -7.68 19.32 -5.49
CA ASP A 4 -6.79 19.92 -4.49
C ASP A 4 -7.58 20.37 -3.26
N ASP A 5 -8.81 20.88 -3.45
CA ASP A 5 -9.76 21.16 -2.36
C ASP A 5 -10.09 19.90 -1.56
N PHE A 6 -10.45 18.79 -2.22
CA PHE A 6 -10.74 17.52 -1.55
C PHE A 6 -9.53 17.02 -0.76
N GLN A 7 -8.36 16.98 -1.38
CA GLN A 7 -7.12 16.54 -0.75
C GLN A 7 -6.75 17.40 0.47
N LYS A 8 -6.93 18.72 0.37
CA LYS A 8 -6.72 19.66 1.48
C LYS A 8 -7.66 19.36 2.65
N ILE A 9 -8.96 19.19 2.39
CA ILE A 9 -9.94 18.87 3.44
C ILE A 9 -9.64 17.50 4.07
N PHE A 10 -9.25 16.52 3.28
CA PHE A 10 -8.86 15.19 3.77
C PHE A 10 -7.65 15.25 4.72
N LYS A 11 -6.61 16.00 4.34
CA LYS A 11 -5.43 16.22 5.20
C LYS A 11 -5.82 16.89 6.53
N GLN A 12 -6.59 17.97 6.47
CA GLN A 12 -7.05 18.68 7.67
C GLN A 12 -7.94 17.81 8.57
N PHE A 13 -8.73 16.92 7.98
CA PHE A 13 -9.49 15.92 8.72
C PHE A 13 -8.55 15.04 9.54
N LEU A 14 -7.54 14.43 8.91
CA LEU A 14 -6.56 13.57 9.61
C LEU A 14 -5.82 14.31 10.72
N GLU A 15 -5.35 15.54 10.45
CA GLU A 15 -4.64 16.38 11.43
C GLU A 15 -5.50 16.66 12.67
N ARG A 16 -6.80 16.97 12.48
CA ARG A 16 -7.73 17.18 13.60
C ARG A 16 -8.06 15.87 14.32
N GLU A 17 -8.24 14.79 13.57
CA GLU A 17 -8.64 13.48 14.07
C GLU A 17 -7.62 12.92 15.06
N LYS A 18 -6.32 13.10 14.79
CA LYS A 18 -5.18 12.71 15.66
C LYS A 18 -5.30 13.20 17.11
N HIS A 19 -5.99 14.31 17.33
CA HIS A 19 -6.10 14.93 18.65
C HIS A 19 -7.39 14.57 19.40
N LYS A 20 -8.29 13.80 18.79
CA LYS A 20 -9.55 13.41 19.44
C LYS A 20 -9.36 12.22 20.37
N PRO A 21 -10.08 12.17 21.50
CA PRO A 21 -10.04 11.03 22.41
C PRO A 21 -10.67 9.78 21.79
N ASP A 22 -11.65 9.93 20.89
CA ASP A 22 -12.37 8.88 20.18
C ASP A 22 -11.89 8.75 18.73
N CYS A 23 -10.57 8.84 18.52
CA CYS A 23 -9.96 8.82 17.19
C CYS A 23 -10.36 7.55 16.39
N VAL A 24 -10.70 7.72 15.11
CA VAL A 24 -11.10 6.59 14.24
C VAL A 24 -9.93 5.77 13.71
N LEU A 25 -8.70 6.24 13.89
CA LEU A 25 -7.45 5.56 13.57
C LEU A 25 -6.48 5.77 14.72
N ASP A 26 -5.51 4.88 14.89
CA ASP A 26 -4.45 5.12 15.88
C ASP A 26 -3.65 6.39 15.51
N LYS A 27 -3.11 7.07 16.52
CA LYS A 27 -2.27 8.26 16.31
C LYS A 27 -1.05 7.95 15.45
N ASP A 28 -0.47 6.77 15.62
CA ASP A 28 0.68 6.30 14.85
C ASP A 28 0.28 6.00 13.40
N ASP A 29 -0.91 5.46 13.18
CA ASP A 29 -1.46 5.28 11.82
C ASP A 29 -1.66 6.63 11.12
N ILE A 30 -2.21 7.62 11.81
CA ILE A 30 -2.37 8.98 11.25
C ILE A 30 -1.02 9.62 10.97
N ASN A 31 -0.04 9.44 11.86
CA ASN A 31 1.33 9.90 11.62
C ASN A 31 1.89 9.29 10.33
N GLU A 32 1.78 7.98 10.17
CA GLU A 32 2.24 7.28 8.96
C GLU A 32 1.59 7.79 7.68
N LEU A 33 0.30 8.09 7.72
CA LEU A 33 -0.42 8.67 6.57
C LEU A 33 0.05 10.10 6.20
N LEU A 34 0.49 10.86 7.20
CA LEU A 34 0.91 12.25 7.06
C LEU A 34 2.42 12.42 6.84
N ILE A 35 3.24 11.41 7.13
CA ILE A 35 4.70 11.46 6.93
C ILE A 35 5.01 11.72 5.47
N ASP A 36 5.67 12.86 5.24
CA ASP A 36 6.26 13.27 3.98
C ASP A 36 7.75 12.90 4.02
N ASP A 37 8.19 12.07 3.08
CA ASP A 37 9.58 11.66 2.90
C ASP A 37 10.13 12.03 1.52
N SER A 38 9.49 13.00 0.85
CA SER A 38 9.88 13.52 -0.46
C SER A 38 11.20 14.31 -0.42
N GLU A 39 12.32 13.61 -0.33
CA GLU A 39 13.65 14.18 -0.68
C GLU A 39 13.90 14.14 -2.20
N ILE A 40 12.97 13.61 -3.01
CA ILE A 40 13.00 13.58 -4.48
C ILE A 40 11.80 14.36 -5.04
N ILE A 41 12.09 15.20 -6.05
CA ILE A 41 11.30 16.38 -6.50
C ILE A 41 10.04 16.04 -7.33
N ASP A 42 9.73 14.77 -7.64
CA ASP A 42 8.52 14.45 -8.39
C ASP A 42 7.80 13.21 -7.83
N GLU A 43 6.95 13.44 -6.82
CA GLU A 43 6.00 12.44 -6.30
C GLU A 43 4.57 12.93 -6.54
N SER A 44 4.22 13.10 -7.81
CA SER A 44 2.81 13.06 -8.22
C SER A 44 2.19 11.74 -7.73
N PRO A 45 0.95 11.73 -7.20
CA PRO A 45 0.26 10.47 -6.90
C PRO A 45 0.32 9.53 -8.10
N ARG A 46 0.45 8.22 -7.84
CA ARG A 46 0.49 7.24 -8.92
C ARG A 46 -0.69 7.44 -9.89
N PRO A 47 -0.45 7.31 -11.21
CA PRO A 47 -1.50 7.50 -12.21
C PRO A 47 -2.63 6.48 -12.07
N ASP A 48 -2.33 5.32 -11.47
CA ASP A 48 -3.25 4.22 -11.21
C ASP A 48 -2.87 3.48 -9.92
N ILE A 49 -3.56 2.37 -9.63
CA ILE A 49 -3.36 1.55 -8.42
C ILE A 49 -2.09 0.67 -8.48
N TYR A 50 -1.40 0.59 -9.63
CA TYR A 50 -0.26 -0.30 -9.82
C TYR A 50 1.02 0.27 -9.21
N GLY A 51 1.97 -0.60 -8.87
CA GLY A 51 3.26 -0.21 -8.31
C GLY A 51 3.24 0.04 -6.79
N TYR A 52 4.31 0.67 -6.30
CA TYR A 52 4.51 0.92 -4.86
C TYR A 52 4.01 2.31 -4.47
N PRO A 53 3.23 2.47 -3.37
CA PRO A 53 2.71 3.77 -2.94
C PRO A 53 3.79 4.84 -2.76
N SER A 54 3.46 6.06 -3.18
CA SER A 54 4.24 7.28 -2.97
C SER A 54 3.77 7.98 -1.70
N ARG A 55 4.61 8.82 -1.14
CA ARG A 55 4.32 9.50 0.12
C ARG A 55 4.14 11.01 -0.10
N PRO A 56 3.41 11.69 0.80
CA PRO A 56 2.69 11.14 1.95
C PRO A 56 1.42 10.34 1.55
N LEU A 57 1.16 9.21 2.23
CA LEU A 57 0.15 8.22 1.80
C LEU A 57 -1.28 8.78 1.74
N HIS A 58 -1.61 9.78 2.57
CA HIS A 58 -2.94 10.42 2.53
C HIS A 58 -3.24 11.06 1.16
N ARG A 59 -2.23 11.48 0.38
CA ARG A 59 -2.42 12.04 -0.96
C ARG A 59 -2.85 10.98 -1.97
N GLU A 60 -2.31 9.77 -1.86
CA GLU A 60 -2.74 8.65 -2.70
C GLU A 60 -4.16 8.21 -2.35
N ILE A 61 -4.42 8.00 -1.05
CA ILE A 61 -5.75 7.60 -0.58
C ILE A 61 -6.81 8.63 -1.01
N SER A 62 -6.54 9.92 -0.79
CA SER A 62 -7.47 10.98 -1.21
C SER A 62 -7.63 11.07 -2.72
N SER A 63 -6.57 10.84 -3.51
CA SER A 63 -6.68 10.79 -4.97
C SER A 63 -7.58 9.64 -5.43
N ILE A 64 -7.47 8.46 -4.81
CA ILE A 64 -8.28 7.29 -5.15
C ILE A 64 -9.74 7.49 -4.75
N LEU A 65 -10.00 8.05 -3.56
CA LEU A 65 -11.35 8.43 -3.14
C LEU A 65 -11.94 9.51 -4.06
N HIS A 66 -11.15 10.49 -4.49
CA HIS A 66 -11.57 11.52 -5.46
C HIS A 66 -11.97 10.91 -6.80
N ILE A 67 -11.13 10.04 -7.37
CA ILE A 67 -11.45 9.32 -8.62
C ILE A 67 -12.75 8.52 -8.44
N TRP A 68 -12.90 7.80 -7.33
CA TRP A 68 -14.09 7.03 -7.05
C TRP A 68 -15.35 7.90 -6.94
N MET A 69 -15.28 9.03 -6.26
CA MET A 69 -16.40 9.99 -6.18
C MET A 69 -16.81 10.51 -7.56
N ILE A 70 -15.83 10.87 -8.40
CA ILE A 70 -16.11 11.47 -9.71
C ILE A 70 -16.63 10.44 -10.71
N THR A 71 -16.08 9.22 -10.70
CA THR A 71 -16.43 8.17 -11.67
C THR A 71 -17.57 7.27 -11.20
N GLY A 72 -17.87 7.25 -9.90
CA GLY A 72 -18.76 6.28 -9.27
C GLY A 72 -18.18 4.86 -9.20
N GLN A 73 -16.93 4.65 -9.64
CA GLN A 73 -16.29 3.33 -9.69
C GLN A 73 -15.05 3.29 -8.80
N CYS A 74 -14.95 2.27 -7.96
CA CYS A 74 -13.78 2.07 -7.12
C CYS A 74 -12.59 1.59 -7.96
N PRO A 75 -11.44 2.29 -7.97
CA PRO A 75 -10.25 1.83 -8.71
C PRO A 75 -9.73 0.45 -8.29
N LEU A 76 -10.06 -0.01 -7.08
CA LEU A 76 -9.67 -1.34 -6.58
C LEU A 76 -10.30 -2.51 -7.35
N LEU A 77 -11.41 -2.28 -8.05
CA LEU A 77 -12.04 -3.31 -8.88
C LEU A 77 -11.16 -3.70 -10.08
N ASN A 78 -10.17 -2.86 -10.43
CA ASN A 78 -9.21 -3.13 -11.50
C ASN A 78 -7.93 -3.82 -11.01
N LEU A 79 -7.85 -4.19 -9.72
CA LEU A 79 -6.71 -4.92 -9.21
C LEU A 79 -6.57 -6.27 -9.94
N PRO A 80 -5.36 -6.64 -10.37
CA PRO A 80 -5.13 -7.90 -11.06
C PRO A 80 -5.46 -9.07 -10.13
N LYS A 81 -6.09 -10.10 -10.71
CA LYS A 81 -6.28 -11.38 -10.04
C LYS A 81 -5.02 -12.20 -10.22
N TYR A 82 -4.55 -12.80 -9.13
CA TYR A 82 -3.40 -13.69 -9.13
C TYR A 82 -3.89 -15.03 -8.58
N ASP A 83 -3.98 -16.05 -9.43
CA ASP A 83 -4.61 -17.34 -9.10
C ASP A 83 -3.95 -18.05 -7.91
N LEU A 84 -2.69 -17.72 -7.66
CA LEU A 84 -1.84 -18.33 -6.64
C LEU A 84 -1.66 -17.42 -5.40
N LEU A 85 -2.39 -16.30 -5.35
CA LEU A 85 -2.49 -15.43 -4.17
C LEU A 85 -3.79 -15.76 -3.42
N ASP A 86 -3.70 -16.58 -2.39
CA ASP A 86 -4.85 -16.91 -1.54
C ASP A 86 -5.15 -15.77 -0.55
N GLU A 87 -6.11 -14.92 -0.93
CA GLU A 87 -6.66 -13.87 -0.07
C GLU A 87 -7.87 -14.35 0.75
N GLN A 88 -8.30 -15.61 0.63
CA GLN A 88 -9.48 -16.13 1.33
C GLN A 88 -10.68 -15.16 1.27
N GLU A 89 -11.38 -15.00 2.39
CA GLU A 89 -12.50 -14.09 2.58
C GLU A 89 -12.08 -12.60 2.51
N TYR A 90 -10.79 -12.25 2.54
CA TYR A 90 -10.36 -10.84 2.49
C TYR A 90 -10.75 -10.16 1.17
N ALA A 91 -10.76 -10.91 0.06
CA ALA A 91 -11.21 -10.38 -1.22
C ALA A 91 -12.71 -10.08 -1.23
N GLU A 92 -13.53 -10.96 -0.64
CA GLU A 92 -14.97 -10.79 -0.52
C GLU A 92 -15.33 -9.65 0.43
N ASN A 93 -14.70 -9.61 1.61
CA ASN A 93 -14.86 -8.52 2.59
C ASN A 93 -14.53 -7.16 1.97
N ARG A 94 -13.47 -7.07 1.14
CA ARG A 94 -13.13 -5.84 0.41
C ARG A 94 -14.26 -5.41 -0.53
N LEU A 95 -14.89 -6.34 -1.24
CA LEU A 95 -16.01 -6.04 -2.14
C LEU A 95 -17.25 -5.57 -1.38
N GLU A 96 -17.52 -6.16 -0.21
CA GLU A 96 -18.59 -5.72 0.69
C GLU A 96 -18.35 -4.30 1.21
N THR A 97 -17.13 -4.01 1.69
CA THR A 97 -16.74 -2.65 2.10
C THR A 97 -16.92 -1.68 0.93
N ILE A 98 -16.44 -2.02 -0.28
CA ILE A 98 -16.60 -1.17 -1.48
C ILE A 98 -18.08 -0.87 -1.75
N SER A 99 -18.93 -1.89 -1.69
CA SER A 99 -20.36 -1.76 -1.93
C SER A 99 -21.03 -0.86 -0.89
N SER A 100 -20.64 -0.96 0.38
CA SER A 100 -21.20 -0.15 1.47
C SER A 100 -20.79 1.33 1.42
N ILE A 101 -19.56 1.65 1.01
CA ILE A 101 -19.07 3.03 1.00
C ILE A 101 -19.35 3.78 -0.31
N THR A 102 -19.63 3.08 -1.41
CA THR A 102 -19.94 3.71 -2.71
C THR A 102 -21.08 4.73 -2.60
N PRO A 103 -22.24 4.43 -1.98
CA PRO A 103 -23.33 5.40 -1.84
C PRO A 103 -22.95 6.63 -1.00
N MET A 104 -22.08 6.46 0.01
CA MET A 104 -21.60 7.56 0.83
C MET A 104 -20.71 8.51 0.03
N LEU A 105 -19.82 7.97 -0.80
CA LEU A 105 -18.98 8.75 -1.70
C LEU A 105 -19.80 9.49 -2.75
N SER A 106 -20.82 8.84 -3.33
CA SER A 106 -21.76 9.49 -4.26
C SER A 106 -22.52 10.65 -3.59
N SER A 107 -22.93 10.47 -2.33
CA SER A 107 -23.59 11.53 -1.55
C SER A 107 -22.63 12.69 -1.26
N LEU A 108 -21.39 12.38 -0.86
CA LEU A 108 -20.35 13.37 -0.60
C LEU A 108 -20.00 14.17 -1.87
N GLN A 109 -19.94 13.51 -3.02
CA GLN A 109 -19.69 14.16 -4.30
C GLN A 109 -20.82 15.13 -4.69
N SER A 110 -22.07 14.67 -4.59
CA SER A 110 -23.23 15.43 -5.05
C SER A 110 -23.53 16.64 -4.16
N LEU A 111 -23.21 16.54 -2.87
CA LEU A 111 -23.46 17.59 -1.89
C LEU A 111 -22.21 18.40 -1.55
N TRP A 112 -21.06 18.14 -2.20
CA TRP A 112 -19.78 18.77 -1.86
C TRP A 112 -19.88 20.29 -1.78
N SER A 113 -20.47 20.95 -2.78
CA SER A 113 -20.57 22.41 -2.82
C SER A 113 -21.60 23.01 -1.86
N VAL A 114 -22.50 22.18 -1.33
CA VAL A 114 -23.58 22.61 -0.43
C VAL A 114 -23.18 22.41 1.03
N TRP A 115 -22.53 21.29 1.34
CA TRP A 115 -22.06 20.97 2.67
C TRP A 115 -20.95 21.89 3.14
N SER A 116 -21.05 22.27 4.41
CA SER A 116 -19.99 22.92 5.17
C SER A 116 -18.76 22.03 5.31
N GLU A 117 -17.62 22.63 5.65
CA GLU A 117 -16.39 21.89 5.89
C GLU A 117 -16.55 20.83 7.00
N ASP A 118 -17.32 21.14 8.05
CA ASP A 118 -17.54 20.21 9.17
C ASP A 118 -18.42 19.02 8.77
N GLU A 119 -19.44 19.21 7.92
CA GLU A 119 -20.26 18.11 7.36
C GLU A 119 -19.43 17.20 6.45
N ARG A 120 -18.55 17.78 5.62
CA ARG A 120 -17.61 17.01 4.80
C ARG A 120 -16.67 16.18 5.68
N LYS A 121 -16.10 16.80 6.72
CA LYS A 121 -15.20 16.11 7.68
C LYS A 121 -15.92 15.03 8.50
N TYR A 122 -17.18 15.26 8.86
CA TYR A 122 -18.01 14.26 9.52
C TYR A 122 -18.26 13.04 8.62
N THR A 123 -18.57 13.28 7.34
CA THR A 123 -18.75 12.21 6.35
C THR A 123 -17.46 11.43 6.12
N LEU A 124 -16.32 12.13 5.99
CA LEU A 124 -15.00 11.50 5.92
C LEU A 124 -14.72 10.63 7.15
N ARG A 125 -15.05 11.11 8.35
CA ARG A 125 -14.88 10.32 9.59
C ARG A 125 -15.69 9.02 9.55
N ASN A 126 -16.94 9.06 9.10
CA ASN A 126 -17.76 7.84 8.98
C ASN A 126 -17.23 6.89 7.92
N LEU A 127 -16.74 7.42 6.79
CA LEU A 127 -16.09 6.62 5.75
C LEU A 127 -14.83 5.92 6.27
N ILE A 128 -13.99 6.62 7.02
CA ILE A 128 -12.76 6.04 7.60
C ILE A 128 -13.09 5.01 8.69
N LYS A 129 -14.18 5.18 9.46
CA LYS A 129 -14.66 4.15 10.38
C LYS A 129 -15.07 2.85 9.68
N LEU A 130 -15.63 2.94 8.48
CA LEU A 130 -16.03 1.76 7.70
C LEU A 130 -14.86 1.10 6.97
N LEU A 131 -13.92 1.90 6.48
CA LEU A 131 -12.70 1.39 5.84
C LEU A 131 -11.77 0.76 6.88
N GLU A 132 -11.64 1.37 8.05
CA GLU A 132 -10.60 1.09 9.04
C GLU A 132 -9.19 1.12 8.41
N LYS A 133 -8.18 0.69 9.16
CA LYS A 133 -6.81 0.57 8.64
C LYS A 133 -6.75 -0.36 7.42
N ARG A 134 -7.50 -1.46 7.44
CA ARG A 134 -7.46 -2.49 6.40
C ARG A 134 -7.95 -1.96 5.05
N GLY A 135 -9.09 -1.26 5.02
CA GLY A 135 -9.62 -0.65 3.81
C GLY A 135 -8.72 0.46 3.27
N LEU A 136 -8.01 1.20 4.14
CA LEU A 136 -7.01 2.18 3.69
C LEU A 136 -5.79 1.53 3.05
N LEU A 137 -5.32 0.40 3.57
CA LEU A 137 -4.26 -0.40 2.94
C LEU A 137 -4.74 -0.99 1.61
N ASP A 138 -6.00 -1.42 1.53
CA ASP A 138 -6.60 -1.88 0.30
C ASP A 138 -6.62 -0.76 -0.74
N LEU A 139 -7.02 0.47 -0.36
CA LEU A 139 -6.94 1.65 -1.21
C LEU A 139 -5.52 1.94 -1.70
N LEU A 140 -4.47 1.54 -0.98
CA LEU A 140 -3.08 1.66 -1.45
C LEU A 140 -2.66 0.51 -2.40
N GLY A 141 -3.53 -0.48 -2.62
CA GLY A 141 -3.27 -1.68 -3.43
C GLY A 141 -2.55 -2.79 -2.66
N ILE A 142 -2.45 -2.69 -1.33
CA ILE A 142 -1.75 -3.69 -0.50
C ILE A 142 -2.67 -4.88 -0.27
N ARG A 143 -2.34 -6.03 -0.88
CA ARG A 143 -3.13 -7.27 -0.74
C ARG A 143 -2.89 -7.93 0.62
N LYS A 144 -3.85 -8.77 1.06
CA LYS A 144 -3.78 -9.49 2.33
C LYS A 144 -3.96 -10.98 2.11
N THR A 145 -3.00 -11.76 2.58
CA THR A 145 -3.08 -13.23 2.62
C THR A 145 -2.99 -13.73 4.06
N VAL A 146 -3.21 -15.02 4.27
CA VAL A 146 -3.09 -15.66 5.59
C VAL A 146 -1.75 -15.35 6.24
N GLY A 147 -1.78 -14.88 7.49
CA GLY A 147 -0.60 -14.53 8.28
C GLY A 147 0.00 -13.15 7.95
N THR A 148 -0.61 -12.38 7.06
CA THR A 148 -0.21 -10.99 6.78
C THR A 148 -0.67 -10.05 7.90
N TYR A 149 0.24 -9.21 8.38
CA TYR A 149 -0.06 -8.13 9.31
C TYR A 149 -0.44 -6.86 8.55
N ASP A 150 -1.40 -6.10 9.10
CA ASP A 150 -1.85 -4.84 8.52
C ASP A 150 -0.87 -3.72 8.86
N LEU A 151 0.12 -3.52 7.99
CA LEU A 151 1.23 -2.58 8.16
C LEU A 151 1.28 -1.60 6.99
N TRP A 152 1.59 -0.35 7.30
CA TRP A 152 1.77 0.69 6.28
C TRP A 152 3.00 0.37 5.42
N PRO A 153 2.94 0.65 4.11
CA PRO A 153 4.10 0.48 3.25
C PRO A 153 5.25 1.38 3.75
N PRO A 154 6.45 0.82 4.01
CA PRO A 154 7.59 1.62 4.43
C PRO A 154 8.00 2.64 3.34
N PRO A 155 8.63 3.76 3.72
CA PRO A 155 9.30 4.69 2.81
C PRO A 155 10.16 4.01 1.74
N ARG A 156 10.11 4.46 0.48
CA ARG A 156 10.98 3.92 -0.59
C ARG A 156 12.46 4.06 -0.25
N ARG A 157 12.87 5.17 0.36
CA ARG A 157 14.24 5.37 0.85
C ARG A 157 14.68 4.30 1.85
N VAL A 158 13.78 3.82 2.70
CA VAL A 158 14.06 2.76 3.67
C VAL A 158 14.23 1.44 2.94
N LEU A 159 13.35 1.15 1.98
CA LEU A 159 13.49 -0.02 1.10
C LEU A 159 14.83 -0.01 0.37
N GLU A 160 15.19 1.09 -0.28
CA GLU A 160 16.43 1.23 -1.02
C GLU A 160 17.66 1.10 -0.14
N ARG A 161 17.67 1.80 1.01
CA ARG A 161 18.79 1.76 1.96
C ARG A 161 19.04 0.34 2.44
N THR A 162 18.00 -0.34 2.92
CA THR A 162 18.10 -1.69 3.48
C THR A 162 18.42 -2.75 2.42
N PHE A 163 17.96 -2.54 1.18
CA PHE A 163 18.39 -3.36 0.04
C PHE A 163 19.90 -3.23 -0.24
N LYS A 164 20.45 -2.01 -0.08
CA LYS A 164 21.86 -1.67 -0.28
C LYS A 164 22.76 -1.97 0.94
N GLU A 165 22.20 -2.37 2.08
CA GLU A 165 22.99 -2.72 3.27
C GLU A 165 23.85 -3.96 3.03
N LYS A 166 25.02 -4.03 3.68
CA LYS A 166 25.95 -5.16 3.58
C LYS A 166 25.34 -6.40 4.24
N HIS A 167 25.28 -7.53 3.53
CA HIS A 167 24.62 -8.73 4.03
C HIS A 167 25.27 -9.33 5.29
N LYS A 168 26.61 -9.31 5.34
CA LYS A 168 27.39 -9.73 6.50
C LYS A 168 28.32 -8.59 6.90
N PRO A 169 27.86 -7.68 7.78
CA PRO A 169 28.73 -6.68 8.39
C PRO A 169 29.94 -7.39 9.02
N MET A 170 31.12 -6.80 8.93
CA MET A 170 32.36 -7.35 9.50
C MET A 170 32.97 -8.59 8.81
N THR A 171 32.55 -8.91 7.58
CA THR A 171 33.25 -9.90 6.74
C THR A 171 33.76 -9.27 5.44
N ASP A 172 34.64 -9.98 4.72
CA ASP A 172 35.18 -9.52 3.43
C ASP A 172 34.16 -9.57 2.30
N SER A 173 32.98 -10.17 2.52
CA SER A 173 31.91 -10.21 1.53
C SER A 173 31.40 -8.81 1.20
N ILE A 174 31.54 -8.37 -0.04
CA ILE A 174 31.08 -7.06 -0.53
C ILE A 174 29.61 -7.04 -0.92
N LEU A 175 28.89 -8.17 -0.82
CA LEU A 175 27.51 -8.28 -1.28
C LEU A 175 26.54 -7.55 -0.35
N THR A 176 25.64 -6.79 -0.96
CA THR A 176 24.47 -6.26 -0.25
C THR A 176 23.43 -7.34 0.00
N VAL A 177 22.49 -7.12 0.92
CA VAL A 177 21.37 -8.05 1.17
C VAL A 177 20.57 -8.26 -0.13
N GLY A 178 20.31 -7.18 -0.87
CA GLY A 178 19.68 -7.19 -2.18
C GLY A 178 20.45 -8.03 -3.21
N ALA A 179 21.73 -7.74 -3.40
CA ALA A 179 22.57 -8.45 -4.38
C ALA A 179 22.67 -9.95 -4.06
N ARG A 180 22.80 -10.31 -2.77
CA ARG A 180 22.82 -11.72 -2.37
C ARG A 180 21.50 -12.41 -2.67
N ALA A 181 20.38 -11.81 -2.30
CA ALA A 181 19.09 -12.43 -2.56
C ALA A 181 18.87 -12.61 -4.07
N LEU A 182 19.30 -11.66 -4.88
CA LEU A 182 19.18 -11.75 -6.34
C LEU A 182 20.03 -12.90 -6.87
N ALA A 183 21.30 -12.96 -6.48
CA ALA A 183 22.21 -14.03 -6.87
C ALA A 183 21.70 -15.43 -6.46
N LYS A 184 21.05 -15.54 -5.29
CA LYS A 184 20.43 -16.79 -4.83
C LYS A 184 19.28 -17.23 -5.75
N HIS A 185 18.49 -16.30 -6.29
CA HIS A 185 17.30 -16.62 -7.08
C HIS A 185 17.57 -16.69 -8.58
N CYS A 186 18.47 -15.88 -9.14
CA CYS A 186 18.84 -15.97 -10.56
C CYS A 186 19.36 -17.35 -10.95
N HIS A 187 20.17 -18.01 -10.11
CA HIS A 187 20.67 -19.36 -10.43
C HIS A 187 19.55 -20.43 -10.46
N ARG A 188 18.43 -20.14 -9.79
CA ARG A 188 17.29 -21.06 -9.63
C ARG A 188 16.20 -20.81 -10.66
N ASP A 189 16.39 -19.77 -11.48
CA ASP A 189 15.52 -19.50 -12.60
C ASP A 189 16.00 -20.30 -13.81
N GLU A 190 15.49 -21.52 -13.96
CA GLU A 190 15.85 -22.37 -15.11
C GLU A 190 15.47 -21.74 -16.45
N THR A 191 14.50 -20.83 -16.46
CA THR A 191 14.03 -20.17 -17.68
C THR A 191 14.68 -18.80 -17.90
N SER A 192 15.41 -18.27 -16.91
CA SER A 192 15.94 -16.89 -16.88
C SER A 192 14.87 -15.83 -17.25
N SER A 193 13.59 -16.17 -17.15
CA SER A 193 12.48 -15.38 -17.66
C SER A 193 11.78 -14.60 -16.55
N TRP A 194 11.94 -15.03 -15.30
CA TRP A 194 11.30 -14.41 -14.15
C TRP A 194 12.28 -13.54 -13.36
N TRP A 195 13.47 -14.05 -13.09
CA TRP A 195 14.59 -13.38 -12.41
C TRP A 195 15.64 -12.82 -13.38
N GLY A 196 15.45 -13.01 -14.70
CA GLY A 196 16.33 -12.47 -15.74
C GLY A 196 17.78 -12.92 -15.63
N GLU A 197 18.63 -12.33 -16.48
CA GLU A 197 20.04 -12.20 -16.14
C GLU A 197 20.17 -11.29 -14.91
N CYS A 198 21.22 -11.48 -14.09
CA CYS A 198 21.45 -10.76 -12.83
C CYS A 198 21.69 -9.24 -13.06
N THR A 199 20.60 -8.52 -13.39
CA THR A 199 20.58 -7.14 -13.90
C THR A 199 19.53 -6.26 -13.19
N GLY A 200 18.65 -6.84 -12.34
CA GLY A 200 18.07 -6.15 -11.17
C GLY A 200 16.66 -5.56 -11.25
N ARG A 201 15.60 -6.31 -11.62
CA ARG A 201 14.20 -5.80 -11.58
C ARG A 201 13.16 -6.84 -11.11
N TYR A 202 12.86 -6.97 -9.82
CA TYR A 202 11.94 -8.02 -9.32
C TYR A 202 11.17 -7.67 -8.03
N GLY A 203 10.15 -8.50 -7.71
CA GLY A 203 9.34 -8.40 -6.49
C GLY A 203 10.13 -8.72 -5.21
N ILE A 204 9.98 -7.88 -4.18
CA ILE A 204 10.93 -7.70 -3.07
C ILE A 204 10.18 -7.76 -1.72
N ARG A 205 10.78 -8.38 -0.69
CA ARG A 205 10.20 -8.63 0.65
C ARG A 205 11.06 -7.99 1.75
N TRP A 206 10.40 -7.44 2.78
CA TRP A 206 11.02 -6.88 3.99
C TRP A 206 10.48 -7.51 5.28
N THR A 207 11.11 -7.21 6.41
CA THR A 207 10.52 -7.37 7.75
C THR A 207 9.26 -6.51 7.87
N CYS A 208 8.42 -6.86 8.83
CA CYS A 208 7.15 -6.17 9.09
C CYS A 208 7.35 -4.65 9.27
N ASP A 209 8.37 -4.25 10.02
CA ASP A 209 8.74 -2.85 10.24
C ASP A 209 9.40 -2.17 9.03
N GLY A 210 9.59 -2.88 7.92
CA GLY A 210 10.30 -2.39 6.73
C GLY A 210 11.81 -2.14 6.96
N MET A 211 12.34 -2.40 8.16
CA MET A 211 13.70 -2.04 8.54
C MET A 211 14.76 -2.99 8.00
N GLN A 212 14.39 -4.17 7.51
CA GLN A 212 15.33 -5.15 6.98
C GLN A 212 14.79 -5.80 5.72
N PHE A 213 15.58 -5.78 4.64
CA PHE A 213 15.26 -6.55 3.45
C PHE A 213 15.39 -8.05 3.74
N ARG A 214 14.38 -8.84 3.40
CA ARG A 214 14.31 -10.28 3.68
C ARG A 214 14.59 -11.16 2.46
N GLY A 215 14.49 -10.60 1.26
CA GLY A 215 14.75 -11.31 0.02
C GLY A 215 13.70 -11.01 -1.03
N PHE A 216 13.75 -11.70 -2.16
CA PHE A 216 12.77 -11.51 -3.21
C PHE A 216 11.55 -12.45 -3.02
N LEU A 217 10.42 -12.11 -3.63
CA LEU A 217 9.23 -12.96 -3.67
C LEU A 217 9.50 -14.13 -4.62
N GLU A 218 9.49 -15.37 -4.13
CA GLU A 218 9.81 -16.54 -4.96
C GLU A 218 8.75 -16.73 -6.06
N PRO A 219 9.14 -17.26 -7.25
CA PRO A 219 8.17 -17.65 -8.27
C PRO A 219 7.23 -18.69 -7.69
N GLN A 220 5.97 -18.63 -8.07
CA GLN A 220 4.97 -19.55 -7.57
C GLN A 220 5.21 -20.95 -8.17
N MET A 221 5.25 -21.98 -7.33
CA MET A 221 5.40 -23.39 -7.73
C MET A 221 4.18 -24.18 -7.28
N ILE A 222 3.65 -25.01 -8.18
CA ILE A 222 2.61 -26.00 -7.84
C ILE A 222 3.18 -26.90 -6.73
N ASP A 223 2.43 -27.08 -5.64
CA ASP A 223 2.81 -27.87 -4.45
C ASP A 223 4.01 -27.35 -3.62
N GLY A 224 4.48 -26.12 -3.85
CA GLY A 224 5.60 -25.52 -3.11
C GLY A 224 5.43 -25.53 -1.59
N HIS A 225 4.20 -25.34 -1.11
CA HIS A 225 3.87 -25.39 0.32
C HIS A 225 4.07 -26.81 0.92
N ALA A 226 3.76 -27.87 0.16
CA ALA A 226 3.83 -29.25 0.61
C ALA A 226 5.28 -29.76 0.74
N VAL A 227 6.17 -29.22 -0.10
CA VAL A 227 7.62 -29.49 -0.01
C VAL A 227 8.36 -28.49 0.88
N GLY A 228 7.63 -27.64 1.61
CA GLY A 228 8.20 -26.64 2.52
C GLY A 228 9.06 -25.60 1.81
N TRP A 229 8.78 -25.35 0.52
CA TRP A 229 9.59 -24.53 -0.37
C TRP A 229 11.07 -24.96 -0.33
N ARG A 230 11.33 -26.26 -0.12
CA ARG A 230 12.67 -26.83 -0.25
C ARG A 230 13.00 -26.86 -1.74
N HIS A 231 13.99 -26.05 -2.07
CA HIS A 231 14.66 -26.06 -3.36
C HIS A 231 15.40 -27.38 -3.57
#